data_AF-A0A650CNG3-F1
#
_entry.id   AF-A0A650CNG3-F1
#
_cell.length_a   1.000
_cell.length_b   1.000
_cell.length_c   1.000
_cell.angle_alpha   90.00
_cell.angle_beta   90.00
_cell.angle_gamma   90.00
#
_symmetry.space_group_name_H-M   'P 1'
#
loop_
_entity.id
_entity.type
_entity.pdbx_description
1 polymer ?
#
loop_
_entity_poly.entity_id
_entity_poly.type
_entity_poly.pdbx_seq_one_letter_code
_entity_poly.pdbx_strand_id
1 'polypeptide(L)'
;MSFTLEWLNPLALKPHEDVIESIVVENINMLKRRCKIVPIVVDRNSLTILDGHHRHQAAVILGLDKIPVILVDYLSEDIKIENWYLKIENENMFSLFFNSYSLASQDERKIYCATLKGKRIICDDSIFRLYWKIEHLKQKFEKLGLKVVKVTEVDGIALPPIDKETVVKLASMGLRFPPKSTRHIYKFFIPREELYLKC
;
A
#
# COMPACT_ATOMS: atom_id res chain seq x y z
N MET A 1 8.35 10.38 19.88
CA MET A 1 7.57 9.15 20.01
C MET A 1 8.49 7.95 20.21
N SER A 2 8.16 6.99 21.10
CA SER A 2 8.95 5.77 21.32
C SER A 2 8.45 4.63 20.45
N PHE A 3 9.34 3.97 19.72
CA PHE A 3 9.07 2.66 19.14
C PHE A 3 9.64 1.56 20.05
N THR A 4 9.14 0.33 19.90
CA THR A 4 9.73 -0.85 20.56
C THR A 4 10.08 -1.91 19.52
N LEU A 5 11.24 -2.56 19.67
CA LEU A 5 11.64 -3.68 18.83
C LEU A 5 11.26 -4.99 19.52
N GLU A 6 10.47 -5.82 18.85
CA GLU A 6 9.99 -7.10 19.37
C GLU A 6 10.15 -8.22 18.34
N TRP A 7 10.01 -9.46 18.79
CA TRP A 7 10.06 -10.66 17.94
C TRP A 7 8.72 -11.37 17.98
N LEU A 8 7.93 -11.20 16.92
CA LEU A 8 6.56 -11.70 16.84
C LEU A 8 6.43 -12.79 15.80
N ASN A 9 5.43 -13.66 15.98
CA ASN A 9 5.07 -14.65 14.98
C ASN A 9 4.49 -13.93 13.75
N PRO A 10 5.03 -14.14 12.53
CA PRO A 10 4.54 -13.46 11.34
C PRO A 10 3.06 -13.75 11.04
N LEU A 11 2.52 -14.90 11.43
CA LEU A 11 1.10 -15.24 11.24
C LEU A 11 0.15 -14.39 12.11
N ALA A 12 0.66 -13.73 13.15
CA ALA A 12 -0.14 -12.83 13.98
C ALA A 12 -0.31 -11.42 13.35
N LEU A 13 0.53 -11.08 12.36
CA LEU A 13 0.53 -9.76 11.74
C LEU A 13 -0.54 -9.67 10.64
N LYS A 14 -1.15 -8.49 10.51
CA LYS A 14 -2.28 -8.24 9.63
C LYS A 14 -1.86 -7.33 8.46
N PRO A 15 -1.57 -7.87 7.28
CA PRO A 15 -1.31 -7.06 6.09
C PRO A 15 -2.58 -6.36 5.62
N HIS A 16 -2.49 -5.06 5.29
CA HIS A 16 -3.55 -4.29 4.66
C HIS A 16 -3.36 -4.06 3.15
N GLU A 17 -2.24 -4.53 2.59
CA GLU A 17 -1.95 -4.48 1.15
C GLU A 17 -1.53 -5.85 0.63
N ASP A 18 -1.83 -6.08 -0.63
CA ASP A 18 -1.27 -7.17 -1.40
C ASP A 18 0.19 -6.89 -1.76
N VAL A 19 0.87 -7.97 -2.12
CA VAL A 19 2.30 -7.97 -2.43
C VAL A 19 2.51 -8.13 -3.92
N ILE A 20 3.66 -7.65 -4.39
CA ILE A 20 4.16 -7.92 -5.73
C ILE A 20 5.00 -9.20 -5.66
N GLU A 21 4.55 -10.23 -6.36
CA GLU A 21 5.12 -11.58 -6.30
C GLU A 21 6.64 -11.61 -6.58
N SER A 22 7.10 -10.88 -7.60
CA SER A 22 8.53 -10.82 -7.93
C SER A 22 9.38 -10.26 -6.79
N ILE A 23 8.87 -9.28 -6.03
CA ILE A 23 9.54 -8.71 -4.86
C ILE A 23 9.53 -9.72 -3.70
N VAL A 24 8.46 -10.50 -3.53
CA VAL A 24 8.42 -11.58 -2.53
C VAL A 24 9.48 -12.63 -2.83
N VAL A 25 9.59 -13.07 -4.09
CA VAL A 25 10.61 -14.04 -4.52
C VAL A 25 12.01 -13.52 -4.26
N GLU A 26 12.28 -12.25 -4.54
CA GLU A 26 13.57 -11.62 -4.21
C GLU A 26 13.85 -11.65 -2.71
N ASN A 27 12.86 -11.30 -1.88
CA ASN A 27 12.99 -11.34 -0.42
C ASN A 27 13.23 -12.77 0.10
N ILE A 28 12.54 -13.78 -0.44
CA ILE A 28 12.78 -15.19 -0.10
C ILE A 28 14.23 -15.57 -0.40
N ASN A 29 14.74 -15.21 -1.57
CA ASN A 29 16.12 -15.51 -1.97
C ASN A 29 17.14 -14.80 -1.06
N MET A 30 16.90 -13.54 -0.70
CA MET A 30 17.75 -12.80 0.23
C MET A 30 17.75 -13.43 1.63
N LEU A 31 16.58 -13.79 2.16
CA LEU A 31 16.43 -14.42 3.47
C LEU A 31 17.16 -15.76 3.54
N LYS A 32 16.97 -16.64 2.53
CA LYS A 32 17.68 -17.93 2.45
C LYS A 32 19.20 -17.79 2.39
N ARG A 33 19.71 -16.72 1.76
CA ARG A 33 21.16 -16.51 1.58
C ARG A 33 21.83 -15.84 2.78
N ARG A 34 21.15 -14.89 3.42
CA ARG A 34 21.77 -14.00 4.42
C ARG A 34 21.31 -14.27 5.84
N CYS A 35 20.17 -14.94 6.02
CA CYS A 35 19.54 -15.07 7.33
C CYS A 35 19.36 -13.73 8.05
N LYS A 36 19.01 -12.69 7.27
CA LYS A 36 18.86 -11.32 7.74
C LYS A 36 17.60 -10.69 7.21
N ILE A 37 16.94 -9.89 8.04
CA ILE A 37 15.73 -9.17 7.68
C ILE A 37 15.74 -7.78 8.31
N VAL A 38 15.32 -6.77 7.55
CA VAL A 38 15.00 -5.46 8.12
C VAL A 38 13.67 -5.57 8.87
N PRO A 39 13.55 -5.07 10.12
CA PRO A 39 12.33 -5.16 10.89
C PRO A 39 11.08 -4.63 10.17
N ILE A 40 9.96 -5.28 10.40
CA ILE A 40 8.65 -4.90 9.84
C ILE A 40 8.03 -3.83 10.75
N VAL A 41 7.50 -2.75 10.19
CA VAL A 41 6.84 -1.71 10.99
C VAL A 41 5.38 -2.11 11.16
N VAL A 42 4.90 -2.14 12.40
CA VAL A 42 3.57 -2.65 12.75
C VAL A 42 2.92 -1.73 13.78
N ASP A 43 1.61 -1.52 13.63
CA ASP A 43 0.80 -0.90 14.66
C ASP A 43 0.67 -1.82 15.89
N ARG A 44 1.08 -1.33 17.06
CA ARG A 44 1.06 -2.11 18.30
C ARG A 44 -0.33 -2.56 18.74
N ASN A 45 -1.35 -1.77 18.43
CA ASN A 45 -2.71 -2.03 18.92
C ASN A 45 -3.45 -3.04 18.04
N SER A 46 -3.35 -2.89 16.72
CA SER A 46 -4.10 -3.73 15.77
C SER A 46 -3.30 -4.90 15.18
N LEU A 47 -1.97 -4.88 15.31
CA LEU A 47 -1.01 -5.71 14.58
C LEU A 47 -1.04 -5.50 13.06
N THR A 48 -1.56 -4.37 12.60
CA THR A 48 -1.57 -3.99 11.18
C THR A 48 -0.15 -3.65 10.70
N ILE A 49 0.28 -4.25 9.60
CA ILE A 49 1.60 -3.98 9.00
C ILE A 49 1.57 -2.61 8.33
N LEU A 50 2.43 -1.67 8.72
CA LEU A 50 2.53 -0.35 8.11
C LEU A 50 3.61 -0.30 7.02
N ASP A 51 4.69 -1.07 7.19
CA ASP A 51 5.76 -1.20 6.19
C ASP A 51 6.38 -2.59 6.27
N GLY A 52 6.61 -3.22 5.11
CA GLY A 52 7.28 -4.52 5.02
C GLY A 52 6.42 -5.70 4.58
N HIS A 53 5.29 -5.51 3.90
CA HIS A 53 4.39 -6.59 3.45
C HIS A 53 5.10 -7.70 2.65
N HIS A 54 6.03 -7.35 1.76
CA HIS A 54 6.79 -8.34 0.99
C HIS A 54 7.74 -9.17 1.87
N ARG A 55 8.41 -8.52 2.84
CA ARG A 55 9.27 -9.17 3.84
C ARG A 55 8.46 -10.11 4.73
N HIS A 56 7.28 -9.65 5.16
CA HIS A 56 6.32 -10.44 5.92
C HIS A 56 5.87 -11.68 5.14
N GLN A 57 5.41 -11.51 3.90
CA GLN A 57 4.95 -12.63 3.08
C GLN A 57 6.09 -13.64 2.84
N ALA A 58 7.31 -13.18 2.58
CA ALA A 58 8.47 -14.06 2.43
C ALA A 58 8.75 -14.87 3.72
N ALA A 59 8.68 -14.24 4.89
CA ALA A 59 8.83 -14.90 6.18
C ALA A 59 7.73 -15.95 6.45
N VAL A 60 6.48 -15.64 6.10
CA VAL A 60 5.35 -16.58 6.19
C VAL A 60 5.58 -17.80 5.29
N ILE A 61 5.96 -17.58 4.03
CA ILE A 61 6.21 -18.67 3.07
C ILE A 61 7.37 -19.57 3.53
N LEU A 62 8.38 -18.99 4.16
CA LEU A 62 9.52 -19.74 4.72
C LEU A 62 9.21 -20.43 6.05
N GLY A 63 8.02 -20.24 6.62
CA GLY A 63 7.62 -20.87 7.88
C GLY A 63 8.43 -20.38 9.09
N LEU A 64 8.85 -19.11 9.10
CA LEU A 64 9.60 -18.56 10.23
C LEU A 64 8.71 -18.40 11.46
N ASP A 65 9.17 -18.88 12.61
CA ASP A 65 8.42 -18.80 13.87
C ASP A 65 8.33 -17.38 14.44
N LYS A 66 9.39 -16.59 14.25
CA LYS A 66 9.50 -15.20 14.72
C LYS A 66 10.27 -14.33 13.74
N ILE A 67 9.82 -13.09 13.61
CA ILE A 67 10.49 -12.03 12.87
C ILE A 67 10.60 -10.76 13.72
N PRO A 68 11.63 -9.93 13.49
CA PRO A 68 11.75 -8.66 14.18
C PRO A 68 10.72 -7.66 13.66
N VAL A 69 10.07 -6.97 14.60
CA VAL A 69 8.99 -6.03 14.36
C VAL A 69 9.27 -4.75 15.15
N ILE A 70 9.15 -3.60 14.48
CA ILE A 70 9.13 -2.29 15.12
C ILE A 70 7.67 -1.94 15.39
N LEU A 71 7.29 -1.96 16.67
CA LEU A 71 5.97 -1.59 17.12
C LEU A 71 5.90 -0.07 17.33
N VAL A 72 4.96 0.56 16.63
CA VAL A 72 4.62 1.98 16.74
C VAL A 72 3.16 2.13 17.16
N ASP A 73 2.78 3.28 17.69
CA ASP A 73 1.36 3.62 17.81
C ASP A 73 0.92 4.33 16.52
N TYR A 74 0.12 3.62 15.71
CA TYR A 74 -0.25 4.12 14.38
C TYR A 74 -1.14 5.37 14.45
N LEU A 75 -1.93 5.53 15.50
CA LEU A 75 -2.87 6.65 15.60
C LEU A 75 -2.19 7.99 15.87
N SER A 76 -0.97 7.98 16.40
CA SER A 76 -0.17 9.19 16.61
C SER A 76 -0.07 10.10 15.37
N GLU A 77 -0.13 11.41 15.61
CA GLU A 77 0.03 12.47 14.59
C GLU A 77 1.43 12.53 13.96
N ASP A 78 2.39 11.81 14.53
CA ASP A 78 3.75 11.66 13.98
C ASP A 78 3.80 10.65 12.82
N ILE A 79 2.73 9.90 12.60
CA ILE A 79 2.57 9.02 11.43
C ILE A 79 1.48 9.60 10.56
N LYS A 80 1.78 9.85 9.28
CA LYS A 80 0.82 10.36 8.30
C LYS A 80 0.72 9.40 7.12
N ILE A 81 -0.40 9.44 6.42
CA ILE A 81 -0.55 8.78 5.12
C ILE A 81 -0.46 9.88 4.06
N GLU A 82 0.47 9.74 3.13
CA GLU A 82 0.55 10.62 1.96
C GLU A 82 -0.49 10.27 0.91
N ASN A 83 -0.95 11.30 0.21
CA ASN A 83 -1.85 11.14 -0.92
C ASN A 83 -1.08 10.69 -2.16
N TRP A 84 -1.73 9.85 -2.96
CA TRP A 84 -1.20 9.39 -4.23
C TRP A 84 -1.90 10.07 -5.41
N TYR A 85 -1.11 10.35 -6.44
CA TYR A 85 -1.57 10.73 -7.77
C TYR A 85 -1.07 9.71 -8.79
N LEU A 86 -1.88 9.43 -9.81
CA LEU A 86 -1.46 8.62 -10.95
C LEU A 86 -1.05 9.53 -12.10
N LYS A 87 0.25 9.64 -12.33
CA LYS A 87 0.82 10.30 -13.49
C LYS A 87 0.89 9.33 -14.66
N ILE A 88 0.44 9.79 -15.81
CA ILE A 88 0.45 9.04 -17.07
C ILE A 88 1.38 9.81 -18.01
N GLU A 89 2.51 9.21 -18.41
CA GLU A 89 3.54 9.95 -19.15
C GLU A 89 3.10 10.41 -20.56
N ASN A 90 2.11 9.75 -21.15
CA ASN A 90 1.53 10.15 -22.44
C ASN A 90 0.06 10.60 -22.27
N GLU A 91 -0.11 11.82 -21.75
CA GLU A 91 -1.42 12.41 -21.46
C GLU A 91 -2.35 12.51 -22.68
N ASN A 92 -1.79 12.65 -23.88
CA ASN A 92 -2.55 12.75 -25.14
C ASN A 92 -3.35 11.48 -25.43
N MET A 93 -2.85 10.30 -25.06
CA MET A 93 -3.60 9.06 -25.21
C MET A 93 -4.68 8.92 -24.14
N PHE A 94 -4.43 9.42 -22.94
CA PHE A 94 -5.41 9.39 -21.85
C PHE A 94 -6.61 10.31 -22.13
N SER A 95 -6.38 11.48 -22.74
CA SER A 95 -7.45 12.43 -23.09
C SER A 95 -8.51 11.82 -24.03
N LEU A 96 -8.13 10.87 -24.88
CA LEU A 96 -9.03 10.13 -25.78
C LEU A 96 -10.06 9.29 -25.03
N PHE A 97 -9.69 8.76 -23.85
CA PHE A 97 -10.59 7.95 -23.02
C PHE A 97 -11.21 8.74 -21.87
N PHE A 98 -10.75 9.97 -21.63
CA PHE A 98 -11.17 10.79 -20.50
C PHE A 98 -12.69 10.98 -20.43
N ASN A 99 -13.30 11.31 -21.57
CA ASN A 99 -14.73 11.61 -21.65
C ASN A 99 -15.59 10.39 -21.34
N SER A 100 -15.19 9.19 -21.78
CA SER A 100 -15.96 7.97 -21.52
C SER A 100 -15.91 7.56 -20.04
N TYR A 101 -14.75 7.68 -19.39
CA TYR A 101 -14.63 7.41 -17.95
C TYR A 101 -15.37 8.45 -17.10
N SER A 102 -15.29 9.73 -17.47
CA SER A 102 -15.98 10.79 -16.73
C SER A 102 -17.49 10.67 -16.80
N LEU A 103 -18.05 10.34 -17.98
CA LEU A 103 -19.48 10.08 -18.16
C LEU A 103 -19.97 8.90 -17.31
N ALA A 104 -19.18 7.82 -17.20
CA ALA A 104 -19.52 6.66 -16.37
C ALA A 104 -19.50 6.94 -14.85
N SER A 105 -18.98 8.10 -14.43
CA SER A 105 -18.73 8.47 -13.03
C SER A 105 -19.68 9.53 -12.46
N GLN A 106 -20.79 9.79 -13.15
CA GLN A 106 -21.80 10.79 -12.74
C GLN A 106 -22.77 10.31 -11.66
N ASP A 107 -22.76 9.03 -11.29
CA ASP A 107 -23.57 8.54 -10.17
C ASP A 107 -23.11 9.19 -8.85
N GLU A 108 -23.94 10.08 -8.33
CA GLU A 108 -23.69 10.86 -7.12
C GLU A 108 -23.69 10.00 -5.85
N ARG A 109 -24.27 8.80 -5.88
CA ARG A 109 -24.25 7.87 -4.74
C ARG A 109 -22.85 7.34 -4.45
N LYS A 110 -21.93 7.42 -5.41
CA LYS A 110 -20.54 7.00 -5.26
C LYS A 110 -19.72 8.12 -4.64
N ILE A 111 -19.31 7.95 -3.39
CA ILE A 111 -18.66 9.01 -2.62
C ILE A 111 -17.13 9.04 -2.78
N TYR A 112 -16.51 7.91 -3.13
CA TYR A 112 -15.06 7.85 -3.36
C TYR A 112 -14.78 7.98 -4.85
N CYS A 113 -13.90 8.90 -5.22
CA CYS A 113 -13.55 9.14 -6.61
C CYS A 113 -12.08 9.45 -6.80
N ALA A 114 -11.49 8.88 -7.85
CA ALA A 114 -10.28 9.43 -8.42
C ALA A 114 -10.65 10.59 -9.35
N THR A 115 -9.91 11.69 -9.26
CA THR A 115 -10.25 12.93 -9.96
C THR A 115 -9.07 13.47 -10.75
N LEU A 116 -9.34 14.12 -11.88
CA LEU A 116 -8.33 14.84 -12.64
C LEU A 116 -8.82 16.27 -12.87
N LYS A 117 -8.07 17.27 -12.40
CA LYS A 117 -8.44 18.69 -12.47
C LYS A 117 -9.87 18.94 -11.96
N GLY A 118 -10.23 18.28 -10.83
CA GLY A 118 -11.55 18.37 -10.20
C GLY A 118 -12.67 17.54 -10.85
N LYS A 119 -12.45 16.93 -12.01
CA LYS A 119 -13.45 16.09 -12.67
C LYS A 119 -13.37 14.65 -12.18
N ARG A 120 -14.52 14.04 -11.87
CA ARG A 120 -14.67 12.63 -11.48
C ARG A 120 -14.36 11.73 -12.67
N ILE A 121 -13.40 10.81 -12.49
CA ILE A 121 -12.94 9.88 -13.55
C ILE A 121 -13.40 8.47 -13.28
N ILE A 122 -13.22 8.00 -12.05
CA ILE A 122 -13.63 6.68 -11.62
C ILE A 122 -14.10 6.78 -10.19
N CYS A 123 -15.27 6.24 -9.91
CA CYS A 123 -15.90 6.34 -8.60
C CYS A 123 -16.45 4.99 -8.13
N ASP A 124 -16.58 4.87 -6.81
CA ASP A 124 -17.23 3.76 -6.12
C ASP A 124 -17.82 4.26 -4.79
N ASP A 125 -18.79 3.54 -4.25
CA ASP A 125 -19.32 3.71 -2.90
C ASP A 125 -18.43 3.05 -1.83
N SER A 126 -17.44 2.25 -2.23
CA SER A 126 -16.41 1.68 -1.36
C SER A 126 -15.00 2.06 -1.81
N ILE A 127 -14.23 2.69 -0.92
CA ILE A 127 -12.82 3.03 -1.18
C ILE A 127 -11.98 1.79 -1.52
N PHE A 128 -12.26 0.65 -0.88
CA PHE A 128 -11.61 -0.62 -1.16
C PHE A 128 -11.81 -1.06 -2.62
N ARG A 129 -13.06 -1.07 -3.10
CA ARG A 129 -13.37 -1.43 -4.49
C ARG A 129 -12.83 -0.40 -5.47
N LEU A 130 -12.87 0.88 -5.13
CA LEU A 130 -12.30 1.93 -5.97
C LEU A 130 -10.80 1.70 -6.22
N TYR A 131 -10.02 1.42 -5.17
CA TYR A 131 -8.59 1.18 -5.31
C TYR A 131 -8.29 -0.03 -6.22
N TRP A 132 -9.06 -1.12 -6.11
CA TRP A 132 -8.95 -2.25 -7.03
C TRP A 132 -9.34 -1.89 -8.47
N LYS A 133 -10.38 -1.09 -8.67
CA LYS A 133 -10.73 -0.57 -10.01
C LYS A 133 -9.61 0.27 -10.61
N ILE A 134 -8.96 1.11 -9.80
CA ILE A 134 -7.81 1.92 -10.21
C ILE A 134 -6.63 1.03 -10.59
N GLU A 135 -6.33 -0.02 -9.81
CA GLU A 135 -5.25 -0.95 -10.13
C GLU A 135 -5.51 -1.68 -11.46
N HIS A 136 -6.74 -2.16 -11.68
CA HIS A 136 -7.12 -2.75 -12.97
C HIS A 136 -6.98 -1.77 -14.14
N LEU A 137 -7.35 -0.51 -13.93
CA LEU A 137 -7.19 0.54 -14.94
C LEU A 137 -5.71 0.78 -15.25
N LYS A 138 -4.86 0.86 -14.22
CA LYS A 138 -3.40 0.98 -14.35
C LYS A 138 -2.84 -0.18 -15.18
N GLN A 139 -3.17 -1.42 -14.83
CA GLN A 139 -2.72 -2.60 -15.58
C GLN A 139 -3.19 -2.61 -17.04
N LYS A 140 -4.41 -2.13 -17.29
CA LYS A 140 -4.94 -1.99 -18.66
C LYS A 140 -4.13 -0.97 -19.46
N PHE A 141 -3.78 0.16 -18.87
CA PHE A 141 -2.95 1.17 -19.52
C PHE A 141 -1.52 0.67 -19.75
N GLU A 142 -0.91 -0.02 -18.78
CA GLU A 142 0.41 -0.63 -18.94
C GLU A 142 0.43 -1.63 -20.10
N LYS A 143 -0.62 -2.45 -20.27
CA LYS A 143 -0.78 -3.36 -21.43
C LYS A 143 -0.91 -2.65 -22.78
N LEU A 144 -1.37 -1.40 -22.79
CA LEU A 144 -1.44 -0.56 -23.99
C LEU A 144 -0.13 0.21 -24.25
N GLY A 145 0.92 -0.05 -23.47
CA GLY A 145 2.21 0.62 -23.61
C GLY A 145 2.27 1.99 -22.91
N LEU A 146 1.25 2.35 -22.12
CA LEU A 146 1.26 3.58 -21.34
C LEU A 146 1.96 3.35 -20.00
N LYS A 147 2.99 4.15 -19.73
CA LYS A 147 3.63 4.17 -18.42
C LYS A 147 2.78 4.96 -17.43
N VAL A 148 2.34 4.28 -16.37
CA VAL A 148 1.53 4.85 -15.29
C VAL A 148 2.30 4.72 -13.98
N VAL A 149 2.56 5.84 -13.32
CA VAL A 149 3.36 5.88 -12.09
C VAL A 149 2.59 6.58 -10.97
N LYS A 150 2.74 6.06 -9.75
CA LYS A 150 2.23 6.68 -8.52
C LYS A 150 3.22 7.76 -8.08
N VAL A 151 2.75 8.99 -7.92
CA VAL A 151 3.54 10.16 -7.51
C VAL A 151 2.87 10.89 -6.34
N THR A 152 3.64 11.69 -5.61
CA THR A 152 3.16 12.43 -4.43
C THR A 152 2.89 13.91 -4.74
N GLU A 153 3.52 14.41 -5.80
CA GLU A 153 3.25 15.71 -6.38
C GLU A 153 1.85 15.76 -6.99
N VAL A 154 1.23 16.94 -7.01
CA VAL A 154 -0.11 17.16 -7.56
C VAL A 154 -0.06 17.11 -9.10
N ASP A 155 0.17 15.92 -9.63
CA ASP A 155 0.40 15.65 -11.05
C ASP A 155 -0.34 14.38 -11.48
N GLY A 156 -1.32 14.54 -12.38
CA GLY A 156 -2.18 13.46 -12.85
C GLY A 156 -3.45 13.24 -12.03
N ILE A 157 -3.92 12.00 -11.98
CA ILE A 157 -5.20 11.62 -11.37
C ILE A 157 -5.04 11.52 -9.86
N ALA A 158 -5.65 12.43 -9.11
CA ALA A 158 -5.70 12.41 -7.66
C ALA A 158 -6.52 11.22 -7.16
N LEU A 159 -5.95 10.41 -6.28
CA LEU A 159 -6.67 9.32 -5.61
C LEU A 159 -7.28 9.83 -4.30
N PRO A 160 -8.47 9.34 -3.91
CA PRO A 160 -9.03 9.73 -2.63
C PRO A 160 -8.15 9.19 -1.48
N PRO A 161 -7.92 9.97 -0.42
CA PRO A 161 -7.08 9.54 0.70
C PRO A 161 -7.67 8.30 1.38
N ILE A 162 -6.81 7.36 1.75
CA ILE A 162 -7.17 6.28 2.69
C ILE A 162 -6.78 6.76 4.08
N ASP A 163 -7.74 6.83 5.00
CA ASP A 163 -7.50 7.16 6.40
C ASP A 163 -7.00 5.95 7.21
N LYS A 164 -6.41 6.21 8.38
CA LYS A 164 -5.82 5.17 9.24
C LYS A 164 -6.85 4.18 9.78
N GLU A 165 -8.06 4.64 10.08
CA GLU A 165 -9.12 3.79 10.61
C GLU A 165 -9.56 2.77 9.55
N THR A 166 -9.71 3.22 8.30
CA THR A 166 -9.98 2.36 7.16
C THR A 166 -8.87 1.32 6.96
N VAL A 167 -7.59 1.71 7.08
CA VAL A 167 -6.45 0.76 6.99
C VAL A 167 -6.56 -0.34 8.05
N VAL A 168 -6.72 0.04 9.32
CA VAL A 168 -6.81 -0.91 10.44
C VAL A 168 -8.04 -1.79 10.32
N LYS A 169 -9.20 -1.21 9.98
CA LYS A 169 -10.46 -1.92 9.81
C LYS A 169 -10.34 -3.01 8.74
N LEU A 170 -9.87 -2.67 7.54
CA LEU A 170 -9.76 -3.63 6.45
C LEU A 170 -8.73 -4.73 6.75
N ALA A 171 -7.59 -4.37 7.35
CA ALA A 171 -6.60 -5.35 7.80
C ALA A 171 -7.19 -6.34 8.82
N SER A 172 -8.00 -5.85 9.76
CA SER A 172 -8.67 -6.68 10.78
C SER A 172 -9.68 -7.66 10.18
N MET A 173 -10.27 -7.32 9.02
CA MET A 173 -11.17 -8.18 8.25
C MET A 173 -10.44 -9.15 7.32
N GLY A 174 -9.10 -9.10 7.27
CA GLY A 174 -8.29 -9.88 6.33
C GLY A 174 -8.35 -9.37 4.88
N LEU A 175 -8.88 -8.16 4.66
CA LEU A 175 -8.96 -7.54 3.35
C LEU A 175 -7.70 -6.74 3.05
N ARG A 176 -7.27 -6.75 1.78
CA ARG A 176 -6.03 -6.13 1.32
C ARG A 176 -6.27 -5.23 0.12
N PHE A 177 -5.79 -3.99 0.22
CA PHE A 177 -5.71 -3.08 -0.92
C PHE A 177 -4.71 -3.60 -1.95
N PRO A 178 -4.76 -3.11 -3.19
CA PRO A 178 -3.69 -3.34 -4.16
C PRO A 178 -2.31 -2.95 -3.60
N PRO A 179 -1.21 -3.50 -4.15
CA PRO A 179 0.13 -3.14 -3.70
C PRO A 179 0.39 -1.63 -3.76
N LYS A 180 1.11 -1.12 -2.75
CA LYS A 180 1.55 0.28 -2.66
C LYS A 180 0.38 1.27 -2.67
N SER A 181 -0.71 0.95 -1.99
CA SER A 181 -1.93 1.79 -1.94
C SER A 181 -1.83 2.91 -0.92
N THR A 182 -1.02 2.72 0.12
CA THR A 182 -0.74 3.65 1.20
C THR A 182 0.74 3.98 1.22
N ARG A 183 1.08 5.18 1.71
CA ARG A 183 2.45 5.61 1.92
C ARG A 183 2.56 6.28 3.27
N HIS A 184 3.11 5.55 4.23
CA HIS A 184 3.27 6.04 5.60
C HIS A 184 4.51 6.90 5.74
N ILE A 185 4.34 8.11 6.25
CA ILE A 185 5.42 9.04 6.57
C ILE A 185 5.55 9.12 8.08
N TYR A 186 6.79 8.96 8.56
CA TYR A 186 7.15 8.98 9.97
C TYR A 186 7.91 10.26 10.27
N LYS A 187 7.46 11.05 11.23
CA LYS A 187 8.18 12.25 11.74
C LYS A 187 9.29 11.91 12.72
N PHE A 188 9.63 10.63 12.84
CA PHE A 188 10.67 10.11 13.70
C PHE A 188 11.45 9.03 12.98
N PHE A 189 12.63 8.72 13.50
CA PHE A 189 13.50 7.69 12.95
C PHE A 189 12.90 6.29 13.16
N ILE A 190 12.83 5.53 12.08
CA ILE A 190 12.53 4.09 12.10
C ILE A 190 13.84 3.36 11.76
N PRO A 191 14.40 2.55 12.68
CA PRO A 191 15.57 1.74 12.40
C PRO A 191 15.37 0.85 11.17
N ARG A 192 16.36 0.83 10.27
CA ARG A 192 16.34 0.00 9.04
C ARG A 192 17.50 -0.98 8.95
N GLU A 193 18.17 -1.22 10.07
CA GLU A 193 19.27 -2.17 10.16
C GLU A 193 18.77 -3.60 9.97
N GLU A 194 19.52 -4.41 9.22
CA GLU A 194 19.25 -5.83 9.07
C GLU A 194 19.56 -6.58 10.37
N LEU A 195 18.62 -7.36 10.87
CA LEU A 195 18.80 -8.22 12.04
C LEU A 195 18.90 -9.69 11.63
N TYR A 196 19.76 -10.44 12.33
CA TYR A 196 19.93 -11.87 12.10
C TYR A 196 18.72 -12.66 12.58
N LEU A 197 18.19 -13.49 11.71
CA LEU A 197 17.18 -14.49 12.03
C LEU A 197 17.85 -15.74 12.60
N LYS A 198 17.11 -16.47 13.44
CA LYS A 198 17.43 -17.86 13.74
C LYS A 198 16.97 -18.73 12.56
N CYS A 199 17.71 -18.65 11.46
CA CYS A 199 17.83 -19.77 10.55
C CYS A 199 19.17 -20.48 10.82
#